data_AF-A0A9Q3CJW2-F1
#
_entry.id   AF-A0A9Q3CJW2-F1
#
_cell.length_a   1.000
_cell.length_b   1.000
_cell.length_c   1.000
_cell.angle_alpha   90.00
_cell.angle_beta   90.00
_cell.angle_gamma   90.00
#
_symmetry.space_group_name_H-M   'P 1'
#
loop_
_entity.id
_entity.type
_entity.pdbx_description
1 polymer ?
#
loop_
_entity_poly.entity_id
_entity_poly.type
_entity_poly.pdbx_seq_one_letter_code
_entity_poly.pdbx_strand_id
1 'polypeptide(L)'
;MAKDILTHPLVEGISNENKLLVNFVTTSGFWHETLEAWHKENEVQNSLQTACETRWYSMEKVCPSVMEHEKGFHLCIALQSNSDVDTPAIGSNIKKLIEDRDHLTTNQVLVKLLCSVVDAIGRLESANSTIGDIWKELTTTYFMTKKMYFYPCFEPLKEY
;
A
#
# COMPACT_ATOMS: atom_id res chain seq x y z
N MET A 1 5.89 18.19 9.59
CA MET A 1 6.66 17.87 8.36
C MET A 1 6.29 16.52 7.78
N ALA A 2 6.61 15.39 8.41
CA ALA A 2 6.31 14.09 7.80
C ALA A 2 4.82 13.66 7.89
N LYS A 3 4.10 14.09 8.94
CA LYS A 3 2.62 13.99 8.99
C LYS A 3 1.96 14.75 7.84
N ASP A 4 2.55 15.87 7.43
CA ASP A 4 1.97 16.79 6.45
C ASP A 4 1.87 16.17 5.05
N ILE A 5 2.72 15.18 4.74
CA ILE A 5 2.67 14.39 3.50
C ILE A 5 1.44 13.48 3.48
N LEU A 6 1.16 12.80 4.60
CA LEU A 6 0.01 11.90 4.72
C LEU A 6 -1.32 12.64 4.84
N THR A 7 -1.28 13.90 5.30
CA THR A 7 -2.46 14.78 5.33
C THR A 7 -2.61 15.61 4.06
N HIS A 8 -1.76 15.40 3.04
CA HIS A 8 -1.96 16.04 1.75
C HIS A 8 -3.24 15.44 1.12
N PRO A 9 -4.20 16.25 0.60
CA PRO A 9 -5.49 15.76 0.14
C PRO A 9 -5.42 14.61 -0.88
N LEU A 10 -4.40 14.63 -1.75
CA LEU A 10 -4.16 13.56 -2.74
C LEU A 10 -3.64 12.25 -2.15
N VAL A 11 -3.00 12.27 -0.98
CA VAL A 11 -2.39 11.10 -0.32
C VAL A 11 -3.30 10.57 0.79
N GLU A 12 -4.03 11.48 1.45
CA GLU A 12 -4.88 11.18 2.59
C GLU A 12 -6.02 10.22 2.22
N GLY A 13 -6.67 10.42 1.07
CA GLY A 13 -7.73 9.53 0.58
C GLY A 13 -7.24 8.08 0.44
N ILE A 14 -6.16 7.89 -0.33
CA ILE A 14 -5.55 6.58 -0.58
C ILE A 14 -5.10 5.93 0.73
N SER A 15 -4.46 6.72 1.61
CA SER A 15 -3.97 6.23 2.90
C SER A 15 -5.10 5.76 3.79
N ASN A 16 -6.22 6.48 3.81
CA ASN A 16 -7.38 6.13 4.61
C ASN A 16 -8.12 4.90 4.06
N GLU A 17 -8.20 4.78 2.74
CA GLU A 17 -8.73 3.60 2.06
C GLU A 17 -7.89 2.35 2.35
N ASN A 18 -6.57 2.43 2.21
CA ASN A 18 -5.66 1.33 2.57
C ASN A 18 -5.83 0.92 4.04
N LYS A 19 -5.89 1.89 4.97
CA LYS A 19 -6.14 1.63 6.39
C LYS A 19 -7.49 0.97 6.62
N LEU A 20 -8.54 1.43 5.96
CA LEU A 20 -9.88 0.88 6.07
C LEU A 20 -9.89 -0.60 5.67
N LEU A 21 -9.24 -0.92 4.55
CA LEU A 21 -9.13 -2.27 4.03
C LEU A 21 -8.35 -3.20 4.96
N VAL A 22 -7.17 -2.76 5.42
CA VAL A 22 -6.35 -3.51 6.38
C VAL A 22 -7.07 -3.70 7.71
N ASN A 23 -7.72 -2.66 8.23
CA ASN A 23 -8.45 -2.73 9.49
C ASN A 23 -9.65 -3.68 9.37
N PHE A 24 -10.37 -3.67 8.26
CA PHE A 24 -11.47 -4.61 8.02
C PHE A 24 -11.00 -6.06 8.13
N VAL A 25 -9.90 -6.41 7.44
CA VAL A 25 -9.39 -7.78 7.46
C VAL A 25 -8.83 -8.14 8.82
N THR A 26 -7.99 -7.31 9.42
CA THR A 26 -7.33 -7.63 10.69
C THR A 26 -8.29 -7.67 11.89
N THR A 27 -9.42 -6.97 11.83
CA THR A 27 -10.46 -7.04 12.88
C THR A 27 -11.47 -8.17 12.66
N SER A 28 -11.53 -8.74 11.47
CA SER A 28 -12.37 -9.90 11.16
C SER A 28 -11.54 -11.18 11.25
N GLY A 29 -11.72 -11.96 12.32
CA GLY A 29 -10.97 -13.21 12.53
C GLY A 29 -11.02 -14.16 11.32
N PHE A 30 -12.22 -14.36 10.75
CA PHE A 30 -12.39 -15.21 9.57
C PHE A 30 -11.62 -14.71 8.34
N TRP A 31 -11.75 -13.42 8.01
CA TRP A 31 -11.07 -12.87 6.83
C TRP A 31 -9.57 -12.75 7.03
N HIS A 32 -9.12 -12.49 8.26
CA HIS A 32 -7.71 -12.51 8.62
C HIS A 32 -7.09 -13.89 8.39
N GLU A 33 -7.72 -14.95 8.93
CA GLU A 33 -7.25 -16.34 8.75
C GLU A 33 -7.26 -16.76 7.28
N THR A 34 -8.31 -16.37 6.55
CA THR A 34 -8.41 -16.62 5.10
C THR A 34 -7.25 -15.97 4.34
N LEU A 35 -6.94 -14.71 4.65
CA LEU A 35 -5.87 -13.98 3.97
C LEU A 35 -4.48 -14.50 4.39
N GLU A 36 -4.30 -14.91 5.65
CA GLU A 36 -3.05 -15.55 6.11
C GLU A 36 -2.79 -16.89 5.42
N ALA A 37 -3.84 -17.71 5.24
CA ALA A 37 -3.73 -18.98 4.53
C ALA A 37 -3.32 -18.73 3.07
N TRP A 38 -4.02 -17.82 2.39
CA TRP A 38 -3.67 -17.42 1.02
C TRP A 38 -2.23 -16.89 0.92
N HIS A 39 -1.80 -16.04 1.85
CA HIS A 39 -0.44 -15.51 1.91
C HIS A 39 0.61 -16.63 1.99
N LYS A 40 0.39 -17.62 2.88
CA LYS A 40 1.30 -18.77 3.05
C LYS A 40 1.38 -19.64 1.81
N GLU A 41 0.27 -19.80 1.09
CA GLU A 41 0.18 -20.60 -0.15
C GLU A 41 0.80 -19.91 -1.37
N ASN A 42 0.84 -18.57 -1.39
CA ASN A 42 1.27 -17.78 -2.55
C ASN A 42 2.67 -17.17 -2.40
N GLU A 43 3.44 -17.61 -1.40
CA GLU A 43 4.84 -17.17 -1.14
C GLU A 43 5.00 -15.64 -1.10
N VAL A 44 3.97 -14.92 -0.66
CA VAL A 44 4.05 -13.48 -0.45
C VAL A 44 5.06 -13.22 0.68
N GLN A 45 6.03 -12.33 0.45
CA GLN A 45 7.17 -12.19 1.34
C GLN A 45 6.82 -11.58 2.70
N ASN A 46 5.83 -10.67 2.72
CA ASN A 46 5.46 -9.90 3.88
C ASN A 46 4.02 -10.21 4.28
N SER A 47 3.79 -10.37 5.58
CA SER A 47 2.42 -10.41 6.12
C SER A 47 1.71 -9.06 5.93
N LEU A 48 0.38 -9.06 6.05
CA LEU A 48 -0.41 -7.83 5.98
C LEU A 48 0.07 -6.81 7.04
N GLN A 49 0.49 -5.63 6.60
CA GLN A 49 1.06 -4.59 7.46
C GLN A 49 -0.03 -3.62 7.93
N THR A 50 -0.04 -3.31 9.23
CA THR A 50 -0.94 -2.33 9.83
C THR A 50 -0.28 -0.96 9.97
N ALA A 51 -1.08 0.09 9.84
CA ALA A 51 -0.61 1.45 10.04
C ALA A 51 -0.29 1.69 11.51
N CYS A 52 0.86 2.31 11.78
CA CYS A 52 1.22 2.77 13.12
C CYS A 52 1.10 4.30 13.15
N GLU A 53 0.09 4.83 13.84
CA GLU A 53 -0.22 6.26 13.83
C GLU A 53 0.92 7.16 14.31
N THR A 54 1.81 6.63 15.14
CA THR A 54 2.97 7.36 15.68
C THR A 54 4.17 7.36 14.74
N ARG A 55 4.16 6.54 13.68
CA ARG A 55 5.26 6.40 12.71
C ARG A 55 4.77 6.78 11.32
N TRP A 56 5.19 7.96 10.85
CA TRP A 56 4.79 8.50 9.54
C TRP A 56 5.17 7.59 8.37
N TYR A 57 6.30 6.86 8.47
CA TYR A 57 6.75 5.91 7.46
C TYR A 57 6.01 4.57 7.53
N SER A 58 5.05 4.36 8.46
CA SER A 58 4.27 3.12 8.47
C SER A 58 3.44 2.94 7.20
N MET A 59 3.03 4.04 6.55
CA MET A 59 2.35 3.96 5.25
C MET A 59 3.24 3.44 4.13
N GLU A 60 4.56 3.59 4.24
CA GLU A 60 5.50 2.96 3.30
C GLU A 60 5.45 1.43 3.40
N LYS A 61 4.99 0.86 4.52
CA LYS A 61 4.76 -0.58 4.67
C LYS A 61 3.34 -1.00 4.32
N VAL A 62 2.37 -0.19 4.71
CA VAL A 62 0.94 -0.49 4.47
C VAL A 62 0.62 -0.47 2.98
N CYS A 63 1.06 0.55 2.24
CA CYS A 63 0.71 0.69 0.84
C CYS A 63 1.21 -0.48 -0.04
N PRO A 64 2.50 -0.92 0.06
CA PRO A 64 2.95 -2.10 -0.67
C PRO A 64 2.27 -3.37 -0.20
N SER A 65 2.03 -3.50 1.11
CA SER A 65 1.36 -4.68 1.66
C SER A 65 -0.06 -4.84 1.10
N VAL A 66 -0.82 -3.75 0.95
CA VAL A 66 -2.13 -3.78 0.28
C VAL A 66 -2.01 -4.24 -1.18
N MET A 67 -0.98 -3.79 -1.91
CA MET A 67 -0.76 -4.25 -3.29
C MET A 67 -0.41 -5.74 -3.37
N GLU A 68 0.48 -6.21 -2.51
CA GLU A 68 0.91 -7.62 -2.49
C GLU A 68 -0.25 -8.57 -2.18
N HIS A 69 -1.26 -8.10 -1.43
CA HIS A 69 -2.43 -8.88 -1.04
C HIS A 69 -3.67 -8.65 -1.93
N GLU A 70 -3.55 -7.90 -3.04
CA GLU A 70 -4.67 -7.60 -3.94
C GLU A 70 -5.47 -8.85 -4.33
N LYS A 71 -4.77 -9.91 -4.77
CA LYS A 71 -5.39 -11.19 -5.15
C LYS A 71 -6.06 -11.90 -3.97
N GLY A 72 -5.46 -11.81 -2.78
CA GLY A 72 -6.05 -12.33 -1.55
C GLY A 72 -7.34 -11.61 -1.16
N PHE A 73 -7.43 -10.28 -1.35
CA PHE A 73 -8.68 -9.55 -1.14
C PHE A 73 -9.78 -9.95 -2.13
N HIS A 74 -9.41 -10.17 -3.40
CA HIS A 74 -10.36 -10.69 -4.40
C HIS A 74 -10.84 -12.10 -4.06
N LEU A 75 -9.97 -12.96 -3.49
CA LEU A 75 -10.37 -14.27 -2.98
C LEU A 75 -11.44 -14.15 -1.87
N CYS A 76 -11.31 -13.19 -0.95
CA CYS A 76 -12.31 -12.95 0.08
C CYS A 76 -13.70 -12.63 -0.52
N ILE A 77 -13.75 -11.80 -1.56
CA ILE A 77 -15.01 -11.49 -2.28
C ILE A 77 -15.57 -12.73 -2.97
N ALA A 78 -14.71 -13.51 -3.63
CA ALA A 78 -15.11 -14.72 -4.33
C ALA A 78 -15.70 -15.77 -3.37
N LEU A 79 -15.06 -15.99 -2.21
CA LEU A 79 -15.54 -16.88 -1.17
C LEU A 79 -16.88 -16.43 -0.59
N GLN A 80 -17.06 -15.14 -0.36
CA GLN A 80 -18.33 -14.62 0.15
C GLN A 80 -19.49 -14.77 -0.85
N SER A 81 -19.17 -14.79 -2.14
CA SER A 81 -20.15 -14.96 -3.22
C SER A 81 -20.52 -16.43 -3.44
N ASN A 82 -19.79 -17.37 -2.82
CA ASN A 82 -20.06 -18.79 -2.88
C ASN A 82 -21.13 -19.18 -1.84
N SER A 83 -22.25 -19.73 -2.28
CA SER A 83 -23.36 -20.14 -1.41
C SER A 83 -23.05 -21.33 -0.50
N ASP A 84 -21.97 -22.06 -0.78
CA ASP A 84 -21.63 -23.31 -0.07
C ASP A 84 -20.81 -23.08 1.19
N VAL A 85 -20.33 -21.84 1.42
CA VAL A 85 -19.53 -21.46 2.58
C VAL A 85 -20.24 -20.36 3.35
N ASP A 86 -20.59 -20.64 4.60
CA ASP A 86 -21.09 -19.60 5.51
C ASP A 86 -19.95 -18.65 5.87
N THR A 87 -20.04 -17.39 5.42
CA THR A 87 -18.98 -16.40 5.58
C THR A 87 -19.52 -15.08 6.17
N PRO A 88 -18.75 -14.38 7.02
CA PRO A 88 -19.15 -13.07 7.52
C PRO A 88 -19.34 -12.05 6.39
N ALA A 89 -20.34 -11.17 6.52
CA ALA A 89 -20.62 -10.21 5.46
C ALA A 89 -19.46 -9.21 5.24
N ILE A 90 -18.98 -9.09 3.99
CA ILE A 90 -18.12 -7.98 3.56
C ILE A 90 -19.01 -6.80 3.17
N GLY A 91 -18.77 -5.64 3.80
CA GLY A 91 -19.50 -4.40 3.52
C GLY A 91 -19.33 -3.93 2.08
N SER A 92 -20.38 -3.33 1.50
CA SER A 92 -20.37 -2.88 0.10
C SER A 92 -19.30 -1.82 -0.19
N ASN A 93 -18.94 -1.01 0.80
CA ASN A 93 -17.82 -0.07 0.72
C ASN A 93 -16.47 -0.77 0.58
N ILE A 94 -16.23 -1.86 1.33
CA ILE A 94 -15.00 -2.65 1.25
C ILE A 94 -14.91 -3.38 -0.09
N LYS A 95 -16.02 -3.97 -0.56
CA LYS A 95 -16.07 -4.62 -1.88
C LYS A 95 -15.70 -3.67 -3.00
N LYS A 96 -16.37 -2.50 -3.03
CA LYS A 96 -16.08 -1.46 -4.02
C LYS A 96 -14.62 -1.04 -3.98
N LEU A 97 -14.04 -0.92 -2.79
CA LEU A 97 -12.64 -0.53 -2.64
C LEU A 97 -11.67 -1.60 -3.17
N ILE A 98 -11.96 -2.89 -2.96
CA ILE A 98 -11.15 -4.00 -3.51
C ILE A 98 -11.22 -4.01 -5.04
N GLU A 99 -12.40 -3.76 -5.60
CA GLU A 99 -12.66 -3.76 -7.05
C GLU A 99 -12.22 -2.47 -7.75
N ASP A 100 -11.81 -1.44 -6.99
CA ASP A 100 -11.43 -0.14 -7.51
C ASP A 100 -10.00 -0.15 -8.10
N ARG A 101 -9.93 -0.28 -9.43
CA ARG A 101 -8.66 -0.23 -10.17
C ARG A 101 -7.97 1.13 -10.09
N ASP A 102 -8.72 2.23 -9.97
CA ASP A 102 -8.13 3.57 -9.88
C ASP A 102 -7.46 3.74 -8.52
N HIS A 103 -8.08 3.25 -7.45
CA HIS A 103 -7.46 3.19 -6.13
C HIS A 103 -6.15 2.39 -6.16
N LEU A 104 -6.15 1.18 -6.73
CA LEU A 104 -4.96 0.33 -6.82
C LEU A 104 -3.83 1.00 -7.63
N THR A 105 -4.16 1.59 -8.77
CA THR A 105 -3.20 2.32 -9.62
C THR A 105 -2.61 3.52 -8.87
N THR A 106 -3.46 4.26 -8.16
CA THR A 106 -3.00 5.43 -7.39
C THR A 106 -2.15 5.00 -6.19
N ASN A 107 -2.49 3.89 -5.54
CA ASN A 107 -1.70 3.28 -4.48
C ASN A 107 -0.30 2.85 -4.98
N GLN A 108 -0.20 2.29 -6.20
CA GLN A 108 1.09 1.97 -6.83
C GLN A 108 1.99 3.21 -7.01
N VAL A 109 1.41 4.33 -7.43
CA VAL A 109 2.14 5.60 -7.55
C VAL A 109 2.60 6.09 -6.17
N LEU A 110 1.73 5.98 -5.17
CA LEU A 110 2.05 6.35 -3.79
C LEU A 110 3.18 5.47 -3.22
N VAL A 111 3.18 4.16 -3.47
CA VAL A 111 4.27 3.25 -3.08
C VAL A 111 5.60 3.72 -3.66
N LYS A 112 5.65 3.96 -4.97
CA LYS A 112 6.89 4.42 -5.64
C LYS A 112 7.40 5.73 -5.04
N LEU A 113 6.50 6.66 -4.71
CA LEU A 113 6.83 7.92 -4.07
C LEU A 113 7.39 7.71 -2.66
N LEU A 114 6.68 6.94 -1.82
CA LEU A 114 7.06 6.71 -0.42
C LEU A 114 8.38 5.95 -0.31
N CYS A 115 8.56 4.86 -1.06
CA CYS A 115 9.81 4.10 -1.08
C CYS A 115 10.99 4.98 -1.50
N SER A 116 10.83 5.84 -2.52
CA SER A 116 11.91 6.74 -2.96
C SER A 116 12.36 7.69 -1.85
N VAL A 117 11.41 8.22 -1.07
CA VAL A 117 11.70 9.12 0.06
C VAL A 117 12.32 8.35 1.23
N VAL A 118 11.77 7.20 1.59
CA VAL A 118 12.27 6.38 2.71
C VAL A 118 13.68 5.83 2.40
N ASP A 119 13.93 5.39 1.18
CA ASP A 119 15.25 4.93 0.74
C ASP A 119 16.29 6.05 0.78
N ALA A 120 15.91 7.27 0.37
CA ALA A 120 16.79 8.44 0.46
C ALA A 120 17.15 8.77 1.91
N ILE A 121 16.16 8.72 2.81
CA ILE A 121 16.40 8.89 4.25
C ILE A 121 17.32 7.79 4.76
N GLY A 122 17.06 6.52 4.44
CA GLY A 122 17.90 5.39 4.86
C GLY A 122 19.35 5.50 4.38
N ARG A 123 19.59 6.02 3.17
CA ARG A 123 20.94 6.33 2.68
C ARG A 123 21.61 7.46 3.47
N LEU A 124 20.84 8.50 3.83
CA LEU A 124 21.33 9.65 4.57
C LEU A 124 21.55 9.39 6.06
N GLU A 125 20.86 8.43 6.65
CA GLU A 125 21.03 8.03 8.06
C GLU A 125 22.37 7.31 8.33
N SER A 126 23.20 7.10 7.30
CA SER A 126 24.57 6.63 7.49
C SER A 126 25.39 7.61 8.35
N ALA A 127 26.22 7.10 9.26
CA ALA A 127 26.98 7.92 10.21
C ALA A 127 27.98 8.92 9.57
N ASN A 128 28.22 8.82 8.26
CA ASN A 128 29.23 9.60 7.53
C ASN A 128 28.63 10.50 6.43
N SER A 129 27.31 10.71 6.39
CA SER A 129 26.68 11.54 5.36
C SER A 129 27.15 12.99 5.45
N THR A 130 27.70 13.51 4.35
CA THR A 130 28.12 14.92 4.25
C THR A 130 26.97 15.81 3.78
N ILE A 131 27.14 17.13 3.91
CA ILE A 131 26.21 18.11 3.31
C ILE A 131 26.08 17.88 1.79
N GLY A 132 27.16 17.47 1.12
CA GLY A 132 27.13 17.13 -0.30
C GLY A 132 26.24 15.93 -0.61
N ASP A 133 26.26 14.91 0.24
CA ASP A 133 25.40 13.72 0.11
C ASP A 133 23.93 14.09 0.34
N ILE A 134 23.65 14.95 1.32
CA ILE A 134 22.30 15.49 1.57
C ILE A 134 21.77 16.20 0.32
N TRP A 135 22.55 17.11 -0.26
CA TRP A 135 22.14 17.84 -1.47
C TRP A 135 21.93 16.91 -2.67
N LYS A 136 22.81 15.92 -2.83
CA LYS A 136 22.69 14.91 -3.88
C LYS A 136 21.41 14.08 -3.74
N GLU A 137 21.09 13.62 -2.53
CA GLU A 137 19.88 12.82 -2.29
C GLU A 137 18.60 13.65 -2.43
N LEU A 138 18.58 14.90 -1.95
CA LEU A 138 17.44 15.81 -2.14
C LEU A 138 17.14 16.07 -3.62
N THR A 139 18.18 16.40 -4.39
CA THR A 139 18.03 16.67 -5.83
C THR A 139 17.65 15.40 -6.60
N THR A 140 18.28 14.27 -6.30
CA THR A 140 17.96 12.97 -6.93
C THR A 140 16.51 12.58 -6.66
N THR A 141 16.06 12.63 -5.42
CA THR A 141 14.69 12.30 -5.03
C THR A 141 13.70 13.24 -5.73
N TYR A 142 13.95 14.55 -5.74
CA TYR A 142 13.12 15.52 -6.45
C TYR A 142 12.98 15.19 -7.95
N PHE A 143 14.08 14.88 -8.63
CA PHE A 143 14.03 14.56 -10.06
C PHE A 143 13.35 13.21 -10.34
N MET A 144 13.53 12.20 -9.47
CA MET A 144 12.84 10.91 -9.58
C MET A 144 11.33 11.09 -9.41
N THR A 145 10.92 11.79 -8.35
CA THR A 145 9.50 12.11 -8.11
C THR A 145 8.91 12.89 -9.27
N LYS A 146 9.61 13.92 -9.78
CA LYS A 146 9.14 14.69 -10.93
C LYS A 146 8.93 13.80 -12.17
N LYS A 147 9.85 12.87 -12.45
CA LYS A 147 9.70 11.94 -13.59
C LYS A 147 8.49 11.01 -13.45
N MET A 148 8.15 10.59 -12.23
CA MET A 148 6.95 9.77 -11.99
C MET A 148 5.65 10.48 -12.36
N TYR A 149 5.59 11.81 -12.27
CA TYR A 149 4.43 12.60 -12.72
C TYR A 149 4.35 12.81 -14.25
N PHE A 150 5.43 12.58 -14.99
CA PHE A 150 5.49 12.81 -16.45
C PHE A 150 5.31 11.53 -17.29
N TYR A 151 5.40 10.35 -16.69
CA TYR A 151 5.08 9.10 -17.36
C TYR A 151 3.65 8.67 -17.03
N PRO A 152 2.79 8.38 -18.02
CA PRO A 152 1.57 7.64 -17.76
C PRO A 152 2.00 6.21 -17.43
N CYS A 153 2.26 5.90 -16.16
CA CYS A 153 2.27 4.52 -15.66
C CYS A 153 0.82 4.00 -15.65
N PHE A 154 0.20 3.97 -16.82
CA PHE A 154 -1.06 3.32 -17.13
C PHE A 154 -0.77 2.24 -18.17
N GLU A 155 0.13 1.30 -17.84
CA GLU A 155 0.01 -0.01 -18.46
C GLU A 155 -0.93 -0.82 -17.56
N PRO A 156 -2.14 -1.17 -18.01
CA PRO A 156 -2.99 -2.09 -17.26
C PRO A 156 -2.19 -3.36 -17.00
N LEU A 157 -2.26 -3.86 -15.76
CA LEU A 157 -1.74 -5.18 -15.40
C LEU A 157 -2.18 -6.16 -16.47
N LYS A 158 -1.21 -6.76 -17.19
CA LYS A 158 -1.48 -7.73 -18.23
C LYS A 158 -2.29 -8.87 -17.63
N GLU A 159 -3.50 -9.05 -18.14
CA GLU A 159 -4.32 -10.23 -17.90
C GLU A 159 -3.51 -11.45 -18.40
N TYR A 160 -3.18 -12.37 -17.48
CA TYR A 160 -2.67 -13.70 -17.77
C TYR A 160 -3.63 -14.73 -17.18
#